data_AF-A0A654BAK1-F1
#
_entry.id   AF-A0A654BAK1-F1
#
_cell.length_a   1.000
_cell.length_b   1.000
_cell.length_c   1.000
_cell.angle_alpha   90.00
_cell.angle_beta   90.00
_cell.angle_gamma   90.00
#
_symmetry.space_group_name_H-M   'P 1'
#
loop_
_entity.id
_entity.type
_entity.pdbx_description
1 polymer ?
#
loop_
_entity_poly.entity_id
_entity_poly.type
_entity_poly.pdbx_seq_one_letter_code
_entity_poly.pdbx_strand_id
1 'polypeptide(L)'
;MTEYQSNKLEEFSKYILSILKKEIKNKSELKNKSKEISNLLSESSPKLDGRIFHKTLIFLGEDIDTFCNNYFRKHEGHILASLKKNENLFHDLINPYINSQNQISDSSKIIAKRFNRLFSGELNELYADEIYGLSKALACKPSQLFDYFYRDGERPTIRSN
;
A
#
# COMPACT_ATOMS: atom_id res chain seq x y z
N MET A 1 -11.04 -17.66 6.17
CA MET A 1 -10.68 -16.68 5.13
C MET A 1 -11.61 -15.49 5.28
N THR A 2 -11.12 -14.24 5.26
CA THR A 2 -12.00 -13.07 5.28
C THR A 2 -12.31 -12.66 3.85
N GLU A 3 -13.56 -12.80 3.44
CA GLU A 3 -14.17 -12.38 2.17
C GLU A 3 -13.74 -10.96 1.74
N TYR A 4 -13.48 -10.09 2.74
CA TYR A 4 -12.96 -8.73 2.59
C TYR A 4 -11.70 -8.58 1.70
N GLN A 5 -10.75 -9.52 1.75
CA GLN A 5 -9.49 -9.37 1.00
C GLN A 5 -9.59 -9.82 -0.45
N SER A 6 -10.48 -10.77 -0.76
CA SER A 6 -10.71 -11.22 -2.14
C SER A 6 -11.46 -10.17 -2.97
N ASN A 7 -12.37 -9.42 -2.34
CA ASN A 7 -13.10 -8.33 -3.00
C ASN A 7 -12.17 -7.21 -3.49
N LYS A 8 -11.04 -6.96 -2.83
CA LYS A 8 -10.11 -5.87 -3.21
C LYS A 8 -9.46 -6.06 -4.58
N LEU A 9 -9.09 -7.29 -4.94
CA LEU A 9 -8.48 -7.56 -6.25
C LEU A 9 -9.49 -7.32 -7.38
N GLU A 10 -10.74 -7.75 -7.18
CA GLU A 10 -11.82 -7.53 -8.15
C GLU A 10 -12.16 -6.04 -8.29
N GLU A 11 -12.29 -5.32 -7.17
CA GLU A 11 -12.51 -3.88 -7.16
C GLU A 11 -11.38 -3.13 -7.87
N PHE A 12 -10.12 -3.51 -7.61
CA PHE A 12 -8.96 -2.93 -8.28
C PHE A 12 -8.99 -3.20 -9.79
N SER A 13 -9.26 -4.43 -10.20
CA SER A 13 -9.39 -4.80 -11.62
C SER A 13 -10.45 -3.95 -12.33
N LYS A 14 -11.64 -3.82 -11.73
CA LYS A 14 -12.72 -2.95 -12.27
C LYS A 14 -12.28 -1.49 -12.36
N TYR A 15 -11.58 -1.00 -11.34
CA TYR A 15 -11.08 0.38 -11.30
C TYR A 15 -10.06 0.64 -12.42
N ILE A 16 -9.06 -0.22 -12.60
CA ILE A 16 -8.06 -0.10 -13.67
C ILE A 16 -8.72 -0.18 -15.06
N LEU A 17 -9.66 -1.12 -15.26
CA LEU A 17 -10.41 -1.19 -16.52
C LEU A 17 -11.19 0.11 -16.81
N SER A 18 -11.67 0.80 -15.77
CA SER A 18 -12.35 2.09 -15.93
C SER A 18 -11.39 3.21 -16.35
N ILE A 19 -10.14 3.19 -15.87
CA ILE A 19 -9.08 4.13 -16.29
C ILE A 19 -8.75 3.89 -17.77
N LEU A 20 -8.43 2.64 -18.13
CA LEU A 20 -8.09 2.27 -19.51
C LEU A 20 -9.19 2.68 -20.50
N LYS A 21 -10.46 2.48 -20.15
CA LYS A 21 -11.60 2.89 -21.00
C LYS A 21 -11.71 4.40 -21.18
N LYS A 22 -11.28 5.20 -20.20
CA LYS A 22 -11.30 6.66 -20.29
C LYS A 22 -10.19 7.17 -21.21
N GLU A 23 -8.99 6.61 -21.05
CA GLU A 23 -7.78 7.05 -21.74
C GLU A 23 -7.68 6.51 -23.17
N ILE A 24 -8.02 5.25 -23.38
CA ILE A 24 -7.82 4.56 -24.65
C ILE A 24 -9.12 4.52 -25.44
N LYS A 25 -9.19 5.30 -26.53
CA LYS A 25 -10.33 5.31 -27.45
C LYS A 25 -10.28 4.17 -28.48
N ASN A 26 -9.08 3.70 -28.81
CA ASN A 26 -8.89 2.61 -29.77
C ASN A 26 -9.29 1.26 -29.15
N LYS A 27 -10.28 0.58 -29.75
CA LYS A 27 -10.82 -0.69 -29.23
C LYS A 27 -9.81 -1.84 -29.23
N SER A 28 -8.94 -1.90 -30.24
CA SER A 28 -7.92 -2.94 -30.35
C SER A 28 -6.83 -2.76 -29.30
N GLU A 29 -6.36 -1.53 -29.15
CA GLU A 29 -5.38 -1.16 -28.11
C GLU A 29 -5.94 -1.40 -26.71
N LEU A 30 -7.18 -0.96 -26.44
CA LEU A 30 -7.87 -1.19 -25.17
C LEU A 30 -7.96 -2.68 -24.85
N LYS A 31 -8.31 -3.51 -25.85
CA LYS A 31 -8.39 -4.97 -25.68
C LYS A 31 -7.03 -5.58 -25.32
N ASN A 32 -5.96 -5.15 -25.99
CA ASN A 32 -4.60 -5.64 -25.74
C ASN A 32 -4.13 -5.25 -24.34
N LYS A 33 -4.20 -3.95 -23.99
CA LYS A 33 -3.83 -3.48 -22.64
C LYS A 33 -4.66 -4.13 -21.54
N SER A 34 -5.96 -4.28 -21.75
CA SER A 34 -6.84 -4.97 -20.78
C SER A 34 -6.42 -6.42 -20.55
N LYS A 35 -5.98 -7.11 -21.61
CA LYS A 35 -5.49 -8.50 -21.51
C LYS A 35 -4.17 -8.56 -20.75
N GLU A 36 -3.24 -7.65 -21.03
CA GLU A 36 -1.96 -7.57 -20.31
C GLU A 36 -2.16 -7.32 -18.81
N ILE A 37 -3.02 -6.35 -18.45
CA ILE A 37 -3.41 -6.11 -17.06
C ILE A 37 -4.07 -7.34 -16.44
N SER A 38 -4.99 -8.00 -17.13
CA SER A 38 -5.67 -9.19 -16.59
C SER A 38 -4.67 -10.31 -16.29
N ASN A 39 -3.68 -10.51 -17.16
CA ASN A 39 -2.61 -11.48 -16.96
C ASN A 39 -1.77 -11.09 -15.74
N LEU A 40 -1.36 -9.82 -15.62
CA LEU A 40 -0.59 -9.33 -14.48
C LEU A 40 -1.34 -9.52 -13.15
N LEU A 41 -2.64 -9.19 -13.12
CA LEU A 41 -3.47 -9.33 -11.92
C LEU A 41 -3.72 -10.80 -11.53
N SER A 42 -3.66 -11.74 -12.49
CA SER A 42 -3.84 -13.16 -12.20
C SER A 42 -2.75 -13.72 -11.27
N GLU A 43 -1.54 -13.14 -11.29
CA GLU A 43 -0.43 -13.47 -10.40
C GLU A 43 -0.68 -13.07 -8.93
N SER A 44 -1.65 -12.20 -8.70
CA SER A 44 -2.02 -11.70 -7.37
C SER A 44 -3.07 -12.58 -6.67
N SER A 45 -3.75 -13.46 -7.42
CA SER A 45 -4.91 -14.18 -6.92
C SER A 45 -4.60 -15.02 -5.67
N PRO A 46 -5.46 -14.98 -4.63
CA PRO A 46 -6.80 -14.38 -4.59
C PRO A 46 -6.86 -12.94 -4.04
N LYS A 47 -5.73 -12.32 -3.67
CA LYS A 47 -5.73 -11.02 -2.94
C LYS A 47 -5.04 -9.94 -3.73
N LEU A 48 -5.15 -8.69 -3.31
CA LEU A 48 -4.40 -7.61 -3.94
C LEU A 48 -3.00 -7.49 -3.32
N ASP A 49 -2.08 -8.29 -3.84
CA ASP A 49 -0.65 -8.29 -3.49
C ASP A 49 -0.04 -6.92 -3.83
N GLY A 50 0.73 -6.37 -2.89
CA GLY A 50 1.36 -5.07 -3.05
C GLY A 50 2.32 -4.99 -4.23
N ARG A 51 3.04 -6.07 -4.55
CA ARG A 51 3.97 -6.17 -5.69
C ARG A 51 3.21 -6.06 -7.00
N ILE A 52 2.10 -6.80 -7.13
CA ILE A 52 1.30 -6.80 -8.36
C ILE A 52 0.58 -5.47 -8.54
N PHE A 53 0.05 -4.91 -7.46
CA PHE A 53 -0.49 -3.55 -7.45
C PHE A 53 0.57 -2.55 -7.93
N HIS A 54 1.78 -2.59 -7.36
CA HIS A 54 2.86 -1.69 -7.72
C HIS A 54 3.28 -1.83 -9.20
N LYS A 55 3.53 -3.06 -9.66
CA LYS A 55 3.83 -3.34 -11.07
C LYS A 55 2.74 -2.83 -12.01
N THR A 56 1.48 -2.96 -11.61
CA THR A 56 0.34 -2.48 -12.39
C THR A 56 0.37 -0.97 -12.55
N LEU A 57 0.63 -0.22 -11.47
CA LEU A 57 0.71 1.23 -11.53
C LEU A 57 1.91 1.71 -12.38
N ILE A 58 3.07 1.07 -12.24
CA ILE A 58 4.24 1.35 -13.07
C ILE A 58 3.92 1.11 -14.55
N PHE A 59 3.29 -0.03 -14.87
CA PHE A 59 2.92 -0.36 -16.25
C PHE A 59 1.96 0.67 -16.86
N LEU A 60 1.07 1.24 -16.05
CA LEU A 60 0.14 2.28 -16.48
C LEU A 60 0.77 3.68 -16.52
N GLY A 61 1.94 3.87 -15.91
CA GLY A 61 2.57 5.19 -15.76
C GLY A 61 1.85 6.10 -14.75
N GLU A 62 1.16 5.51 -13.78
CA GLU A 62 0.39 6.23 -12.76
C GLU A 62 1.31 6.79 -11.66
N ASP A 63 0.97 7.97 -11.14
CA ASP A 63 1.61 8.53 -9.94
C ASP A 63 1.11 7.76 -8.70
N ILE A 64 1.99 6.95 -8.11
CA ILE A 64 1.62 6.01 -7.02
C ILE A 64 1.03 6.76 -5.82
N ASP A 65 1.61 7.90 -5.44
CA ASP A 65 1.16 8.64 -4.26
C ASP A 65 -0.26 9.18 -4.45
N THR A 66 -0.51 9.83 -5.60
CA THR A 66 -1.82 10.37 -5.97
C THR A 66 -2.84 9.25 -6.14
N PHE A 67 -2.45 8.16 -6.81
CA PHE A 67 -3.31 7.00 -7.01
C PHE A 67 -3.72 6.39 -5.67
N CYS A 68 -2.77 6.11 -4.78
CA CYS A 68 -3.05 5.53 -3.47
C CYS A 68 -3.94 6.43 -2.62
N ASN A 69 -3.69 7.75 -2.59
CA ASN A 69 -4.53 8.69 -1.86
C ASN A 69 -5.99 8.70 -2.37
N ASN A 70 -6.20 8.53 -3.67
CA ASN A 70 -7.53 8.49 -4.28
C ASN A 70 -8.22 7.13 -4.08
N TYR A 71 -7.52 6.04 -4.41
CA TYR A 71 -8.05 4.68 -4.39
C TYR A 71 -8.31 4.20 -2.96
N PHE A 72 -7.36 4.44 -2.04
CA PHE A 72 -7.46 4.06 -0.63
C PHE A 72 -7.95 5.20 0.27
N ARG A 73 -8.69 6.18 -0.27
CA ARG A 73 -9.18 7.35 0.50
C ARG A 73 -9.99 7.01 1.76
N LYS A 74 -10.60 5.81 1.80
CA LYS A 74 -11.41 5.33 2.93
C LYS A 74 -10.62 4.48 3.93
N HIS A 75 -9.32 4.30 3.72
CA HIS A 75 -8.48 3.51 4.62
C HIS A 75 -8.32 4.26 5.96
N GLU A 76 -8.55 3.55 7.07
CA GLU A 76 -8.59 4.14 8.43
C GLU A 76 -7.21 4.21 9.12
N GLY A 77 -6.15 4.00 8.34
CA GLY A 77 -4.77 4.13 8.80
C GLY A 77 -4.48 5.58 9.20
N HIS A 78 -3.78 5.77 10.31
CA HIS A 78 -3.50 7.08 10.89
C HIS A 78 -2.07 7.13 11.42
N ILE A 79 -1.52 8.35 11.51
CA ILE A 79 -0.16 8.57 11.99
C ILE A 79 0.04 8.03 13.40
N LEU A 80 1.15 7.34 13.62
CA LEU A 80 1.58 6.90 14.94
C LEU A 80 1.59 8.08 15.91
N ALA A 81 1.05 7.87 17.10
CA ALA A 81 1.10 8.88 18.17
C ALA A 81 2.54 9.31 18.48
N SER A 82 3.51 8.40 18.26
CA SER A 82 4.92 8.66 18.50
C SER A 82 5.56 9.66 17.54
N LEU A 83 4.95 9.85 16.36
CA LEU A 83 5.43 10.74 15.30
C LEU A 83 4.70 12.09 15.30
N LYS A 84 3.73 12.28 16.20
CA LYS A 84 3.08 13.58 16.40
C LYS A 84 3.99 14.47 17.22
N LYS A 85 4.22 15.70 16.76
CA LYS A 85 4.93 16.74 17.53
C LYS A 85 4.45 16.85 18.96
N ASN A 86 5.39 16.85 19.89
CA ASN A 86 5.21 17.23 21.28
C ASN A 86 5.99 18.54 21.53
N GLU A 87 5.57 19.33 22.50
CA GLU A 87 6.33 20.53 22.90
C GLU A 87 7.65 20.15 23.62
N ASN A 88 7.77 18.90 24.09
CA ASN A 88 8.96 18.38 24.75
C ASN A 88 9.96 17.78 23.75
N LEU A 89 11.09 18.47 23.56
CA LEU A 89 12.16 18.08 22.64
C LEU A 89 12.81 16.73 22.96
N PHE A 90 12.97 16.37 24.24
CA PHE A 90 13.53 15.06 24.61
C PHE A 90 12.56 13.93 24.28
N HIS A 91 11.27 14.16 24.54
CA HIS A 91 10.23 13.23 24.14
C HIS A 91 10.23 13.04 22.62
N ASP A 92 10.24 14.13 21.84
CA ASP A 92 10.28 14.06 20.37
C ASP A 92 11.51 13.31 19.82
N LEU A 93 12.65 13.43 20.49
CA LEU A 93 13.87 12.71 20.12
C LEU A 93 13.73 11.20 20.32
N ILE A 94 13.20 10.74 21.46
CA ILE A 94 13.21 9.32 21.83
C ILE A 94 11.97 8.57 21.33
N ASN A 95 10.82 9.24 21.27
CA ASN A 95 9.52 8.62 21.03
C ASN A 95 9.42 7.78 19.72
N PRO A 96 10.03 8.18 18.58
CA PRO A 96 10.03 7.34 17.38
C PRO A 96 10.65 5.95 17.57
N TYR A 97 11.52 5.77 18.57
CA TYR A 97 12.20 4.51 18.87
C TYR A 97 11.43 3.60 19.84
N ILE A 98 10.38 4.10 20.51
CA ILE A 98 9.62 3.35 21.53
C ILE A 98 8.32 2.73 20.95
N ASN A 99 8.22 2.61 19.63
CA ASN A 99 7.04 2.05 18.99
C ASN A 99 6.91 0.54 19.24
N SER A 100 5.83 0.13 19.89
CA SER A 100 5.47 -1.29 20.01
C SER A 100 4.85 -1.81 18.71
N GLN A 101 5.01 -3.11 18.46
CA GLN A 101 4.38 -3.79 17.31
C GLN A 101 2.85 -3.59 17.29
N ASN A 102 2.22 -3.56 18.47
CA ASN A 102 0.78 -3.32 18.61
C ASN A 102 0.37 -1.92 18.15
N GLN A 103 1.16 -0.89 18.46
CA GLN A 103 0.88 0.47 18.01
C GLN A 103 0.99 0.57 16.49
N ILE A 104 2.02 -0.03 15.89
CA ILE A 104 2.19 -0.02 14.44
C ILE A 104 1.03 -0.76 13.77
N SER A 105 0.67 -1.95 14.27
CA SER A 105 -0.45 -2.73 13.77
C SER A 105 -1.78 -1.97 13.81
N ASP A 106 -2.11 -1.30 14.92
CA ASP A 106 -3.34 -0.51 15.03
C ASP A 106 -3.32 0.73 14.12
N SER A 107 -2.23 1.49 14.13
CA SER A 107 -2.09 2.69 13.30
C SER A 107 -2.10 2.38 11.80
N SER A 108 -1.53 1.26 11.37
CA SER A 108 -1.54 0.83 9.97
C SER A 108 -2.79 0.05 9.57
N LYS A 109 -3.66 -0.29 10.54
CA LYS A 109 -4.84 -1.16 10.37
C LYS A 109 -4.51 -2.54 9.79
N ILE A 110 -3.29 -3.03 10.00
CA ILE A 110 -2.94 -4.43 9.73
C ILE A 110 -3.40 -5.24 10.94
N ILE A 111 -4.17 -6.31 10.70
CA ILE A 111 -4.65 -7.20 11.77
C ILE A 111 -3.46 -7.73 12.57
N ALA A 112 -3.46 -7.57 13.90
CA ALA A 112 -2.33 -7.90 14.79
C ALA A 112 -1.73 -9.30 14.55
N LYS A 113 -2.57 -10.32 14.39
CA LYS A 113 -2.11 -11.69 14.08
C LYS A 113 -1.31 -11.72 12.77
N ARG A 114 -1.74 -11.00 11.73
CA ARG A 114 -1.03 -10.93 10.45
C ARG A 114 0.22 -10.07 10.57
N PHE A 115 0.16 -8.95 11.29
CA PHE A 115 1.32 -8.10 11.55
C PHE A 115 2.44 -8.89 12.24
N ASN A 116 2.13 -9.67 13.28
CA ASN A 116 3.14 -10.47 13.98
C ASN A 116 3.77 -11.52 13.07
N ARG A 117 3.00 -12.13 12.17
CA ARG A 117 3.50 -13.10 11.18
C ARG A 117 4.38 -12.46 10.11
N LEU A 118 4.06 -11.22 9.70
CA LEU A 118 4.93 -10.42 8.82
C LEU A 118 6.22 -10.05 9.54
N PHE A 119 6.13 -9.61 10.80
CA PHE A 119 7.28 -9.22 11.62
C PHE A 119 8.22 -10.40 11.90
N SER A 120 7.68 -11.60 12.11
CA SER A 120 8.48 -12.81 12.32
C SER A 120 9.06 -13.40 11.04
N GLY A 121 8.71 -12.87 9.86
CA GLY A 121 9.10 -13.42 8.56
C GLY A 121 8.37 -14.73 8.18
N GLU A 122 7.30 -15.09 8.90
CA GLU A 122 6.43 -16.21 8.49
C GLU A 122 5.64 -15.85 7.21
N LEU A 123 5.35 -14.56 7.03
CA LEU A 123 4.76 -14.00 5.84
C LEU A 123 5.71 -12.96 5.24
N ASN A 124 5.91 -13.02 3.93
CA ASN A 124 6.79 -12.08 3.21
C ASN A 124 6.04 -11.15 2.26
N GLU A 125 4.75 -11.41 2.05
CA GLU A 125 3.90 -10.67 1.12
C GLU A 125 2.99 -9.71 1.86
N LEU A 126 3.21 -8.41 1.65
CA LEU A 126 2.29 -7.35 2.06
C LEU A 126 1.20 -7.15 1.00
N TYR A 127 0.00 -6.81 1.44
CA TYR A 127 -1.06 -6.37 0.54
C TYR A 127 -0.95 -4.86 0.26
N ALA A 128 -1.53 -4.42 -0.86
CA ALA A 128 -1.43 -3.03 -1.29
C ALA A 128 -2.05 -2.04 -0.28
N ASP A 129 -3.18 -2.42 0.33
CA ASP A 129 -3.82 -1.65 1.39
C ASP A 129 -2.97 -1.59 2.67
N GLU A 130 -2.28 -2.68 3.01
CA GLU A 130 -1.40 -2.75 4.18
C GLU A 130 -0.18 -1.84 4.02
N ILE A 131 0.40 -1.78 2.82
CA ILE A 131 1.50 -0.83 2.51
C ILE A 131 0.99 0.59 2.59
N TYR A 132 -0.19 0.88 2.05
CA TYR A 132 -0.79 2.20 2.19
C TYR A 132 -1.04 2.54 3.66
N GLY A 133 -1.58 1.61 4.45
CA GLY A 133 -1.75 1.76 5.90
C GLY A 133 -0.46 2.06 6.63
N LEU A 134 0.63 1.35 6.30
CA LEU A 134 1.97 1.62 6.83
C LEU A 134 2.46 3.01 6.43
N SER A 135 2.20 3.47 5.20
CA SER A 135 2.58 4.83 4.77
C SER A 135 1.93 5.91 5.62
N LYS A 136 0.65 5.72 5.97
CA LYS A 136 -0.08 6.64 6.87
C LYS A 136 0.46 6.58 8.29
N ALA A 137 0.70 5.37 8.81
CA ALA A 137 1.23 5.16 10.15
C ALA A 137 2.60 5.78 10.36
N LEU A 138 3.48 5.63 9.37
CA LEU A 138 4.87 6.09 9.40
C LEU A 138 5.07 7.50 8.82
N ALA A 139 3.98 8.19 8.46
CA ALA A 139 4.01 9.53 7.87
C ALA A 139 4.94 9.66 6.65
N CYS A 140 4.99 8.63 5.80
CA CYS A 140 5.79 8.62 4.58
C CYS A 140 4.92 8.48 3.33
N LYS A 141 5.53 8.67 2.16
CA LYS A 141 4.81 8.52 0.89
C LYS A 141 4.59 7.04 0.56
N PRO A 142 3.41 6.67 0.00
CA PRO A 142 3.17 5.32 -0.48
C PRO A 142 4.26 4.82 -1.43
N SER A 143 4.67 5.64 -2.40
CA SER A 143 5.73 5.34 -3.38
C SER A 143 7.02 4.85 -2.71
N GLN A 144 7.46 5.54 -1.65
CA GLN A 144 8.68 5.16 -0.91
C GLN A 144 8.59 3.75 -0.33
N LEU A 145 7.44 3.34 0.21
CA LEU A 145 7.28 1.98 0.73
C LEU A 145 7.15 0.94 -0.37
N PHE A 146 6.41 1.23 -1.44
CA PHE A 146 6.29 0.31 -2.57
C PHE A 146 7.65 0.06 -3.26
N ASP A 147 8.45 1.11 -3.43
CA ASP A 147 9.80 0.99 -3.98
C ASP A 147 10.74 0.25 -3.03
N TYR A 148 10.67 0.51 -1.71
CA TYR A 148 11.47 -0.19 -0.72
C TYR A 148 11.17 -1.70 -0.66
N PHE A 149 9.89 -2.10 -0.73
CA PHE A 149 9.53 -3.51 -0.61
C PHE A 149 9.64 -4.31 -1.91
N TYR A 150 9.51 -3.67 -3.08
CA TYR A 150 9.37 -4.40 -4.35
C TYR A 150 10.30 -3.95 -5.48
N ARG A 151 11.22 -3.03 -5.20
CA ARG A 151 12.29 -2.59 -6.09
C ARG A 151 13.55 -2.38 -5.25
N ASP A 152 14.49 -1.60 -5.77
CA ASP A 152 15.73 -1.22 -5.09
C ASP A 152 15.59 0.14 -4.39
N GLY A 153 14.40 0.42 -3.84
CA GLY A 153 14.14 1.67 -3.13
C GLY A 153 14.93 1.77 -1.83
N GLU A 154 15.38 2.98 -1.49
CA GLU A 154 16.05 3.22 -0.21
C GLU A 154 15.08 3.04 0.96
N ARG A 155 15.65 2.69 2.13
CA ARG A 155 14.89 2.66 3.38
C ARG A 155 14.24 4.03 3.63
N PRO A 156 12.90 4.10 3.82
CA PRO A 156 12.23 5.37 4.04
C PRO A 156 12.76 6.10 5.28
N THR A 157 13.02 7.39 5.15
CA THR A 157 13.30 8.24 6.29
C THR A 157 11.99 8.66 6.94
N ILE A 158 11.74 8.19 8.15
CA ILE A 158 10.58 8.57 8.95
C ILE A 158 10.92 9.89 9.64
N ARG A 159 10.17 10.95 9.33
CA ARG A 159 10.31 12.26 9.98
C ARG A 159 9.11 12.51 10.86
N SER A 160 9.35 12.94 12.11
CA SER A 160 8.30 13.47 12.97
C SER A 160 7.75 14.75 12.32
N ASN A 161 6.43 14.82 12.10
CA ASN A 161 5.76 15.93 11.44
C ASN A 161 5.30 17.00 12.43
#